data_AF-E4U2Z7-F1
#
_entry.id   AF-E4U2Z7-F1
#
_cell.length_a   1.000
_cell.length_b   1.000
_cell.length_c   1.000
_cell.angle_alpha   90.00
_cell.angle_beta   90.00
_cell.angle_gamma   90.00
#
_symmetry.space_group_name_H-M   'P 1'
#
loop_
_entity.id
_entity.type
_entity.pdbx_description
1 polymer ?
#
loop_
_entity_poly.entity_id
_entity_poly.type
_entity_poly.pdbx_seq_one_letter_code
_entity_poly.pdbx_strand_id
1 'polypeptide(L)' 'MSTITIDKKEYKLADLSDEAKAQIGSIQVVDQKIADLNVQLAIMQTARNAYSQALTSLLPKKRASK' A
#
# COMPACT_ATOMS: atom_id res chain seq x y z
N MET A 1 17.72 25.60 5.22
CA MET A 1 17.31 24.87 6.45
C MET A 1 16.22 23.89 6.03
N SER A 2 16.41 22.60 6.27
CA SER A 2 15.43 21.58 5.86
C SER A 2 14.22 21.61 6.79
N THR A 3 13.01 21.68 6.23
CA THR A 3 11.74 21.64 6.97
C THR A 3 10.98 20.36 6.66
N ILE A 4 10.18 19.90 7.62
CA ILE A 4 9.29 18.75 7.48
C ILE A 4 7.88 19.16 7.91
N THR A 5 6.87 18.69 7.19
CA THR A 5 5.48 18.90 7.53
C THR A 5 4.93 17.68 8.26
N ILE A 6 4.46 17.87 9.49
CA ILE A 6 3.83 16.85 10.33
C ILE A 6 2.45 17.41 10.73
N ASP A 7 1.37 16.66 10.50
CA ASP A 7 -0.01 17.08 10.82
C ASP A 7 -0.39 18.47 10.27
N LYS A 8 0.05 18.77 9.04
CA LYS A 8 -0.16 20.07 8.35
C LYS A 8 0.53 21.27 9.01
N LYS A 9 1.47 21.04 9.92
CA LYS A 9 2.35 22.06 10.50
C LYS A 9 3.77 21.86 10.02
N GLU A 10 4.43 22.96 9.68
CA GLU A 10 5.82 22.95 9.23
C GLU A 10 6.76 23.09 10.43
N TYR A 11 7.77 22.22 10.49
CA TYR A 11 8.80 22.20 11.52
C TYR A 11 10.17 22.28 10.87
N LYS A 12 11.09 23.06 11.44
CA LYS A 12 12.50 22.99 11.03
C LYS A 12 13.10 21.73 11.65
N LEU A 13 13.79 20.92 10.84
CA LEU A 13 14.46 19.71 11.32
C LEU A 13 15.50 20.01 12.40
N ALA A 14 16.11 21.20 12.36
CA ALA A 14 17.08 21.65 13.37
C ALA A 14 16.45 21.90 14.75
N ASP A 15 15.14 22.18 14.81
CA ASP A 15 14.43 22.50 16.05
C ASP A 15 13.87 21.23 16.73
N LEU A 16 14.00 20.06 16.09
CA LEU A 16 13.53 18.78 16.60
C LEU A 16 14.59 18.08 17.46
N SER A 17 14.13 17.37 18.49
CA SER A 17 14.99 16.49 19.29
C SER A 17 15.50 15.32 18.46
N ASP A 18 16.58 14.68 18.90
CA ASP A 18 17.16 13.55 18.19
C ASP A 18 16.25 12.32 18.24
N GLU A 19 15.47 12.15 19.31
CA GLU A 19 14.43 11.13 19.41
C GLU A 19 13.31 11.35 18.39
N ALA A 20 12.88 12.62 18.21
CA ALA A 20 11.87 12.96 17.20
C ALA A 20 12.36 12.65 15.79
N LYS A 21 13.62 12.97 15.46
CA LYS A 21 14.25 12.63 14.17
C LYS A 21 14.33 11.12 13.96
N ALA A 22 14.69 10.37 14.99
CA ALA A 22 14.76 8.90 14.93
C ALA A 22 13.37 8.29 14.67
N GLN A 23 12.32 8.83 15.29
CA GLN A 23 10.95 8.37 15.05
C GLN A 23 10.48 8.72 13.63
N ILE A 24 10.80 9.91 13.11
CA ILE A 24 10.51 10.29 11.71
C ILE A 24 11.16 9.29 10.75
N GLY A 25 12.44 8.97 10.93
CA GLY A 25 13.12 7.99 10.10
C GLY A 25 12.47 6.59 10.18
N SER A 26 12.05 6.18 11.37
CA SER A 26 11.33 4.91 11.56
C SER A 26 9.99 4.90 10.83
N ILE A 27 9.22 5.99 10.88
CA ILE A 27 7.95 6.14 10.16
C ILE A 27 8.18 6.06 8.65
N GLN A 28 9.17 6.77 8.11
CA GLN A 28 9.48 6.74 6.67
C GLN A 28 9.81 5.33 6.18
N VAL A 29 10.54 4.54 6.98
CA VAL A 29 10.84 3.14 6.66
C VAL A 29 9.58 2.27 6.66
N VAL A 30 8.67 2.49 7.63
CA VAL A 30 7.40 1.76 7.70
C VAL A 30 6.50 2.15 6.52
N ASP A 31 6.41 3.42 6.17
CA ASP A 31 5.62 3.91 5.04
C ASP A 31 6.09 3.29 3.72
N GLN A 32 7.41 3.20 3.51
CA GLN A 32 7.96 2.51 2.34
C GLN A 32 7.55 1.04 2.30
N LYS A 33 7.62 0.33 3.44
CA LYS A 33 7.19 -1.08 3.53
C LYS A 33 5.69 -1.24 3.26
N ILE A 34 4.86 -0.32 3.74
CA ILE A 34 3.41 -0.31 3.46
C ILE A 34 3.18 -0.11 1.96
N ALA A 35 3.89 0.80 1.31
CA ALA A 35 3.81 1.00 -0.14
C ALA A 35 4.17 -0.28 -0.90
N ASP A 36 5.26 -0.95 -0.52
CA ASP A 36 5.68 -2.21 -1.13
C ASP A 36 4.64 -3.33 -0.96
N LEU A 37 4.05 -3.44 0.24
CA LEU A 37 2.98 -4.41 0.52
C LEU A 37 1.73 -4.13 -0.32
N ASN A 38 1.37 -2.87 -0.53
CA ASN A 38 0.24 -2.49 -1.40
C ASN A 38 0.49 -2.89 -2.86
N VAL A 39 1.73 -2.76 -3.35
CA VAL A 39 2.10 -3.25 -4.69
C VAL A 39 1.93 -4.77 -4.76
N GLN A 40 2.45 -5.51 -3.79
CA GLN A 40 2.29 -6.97 -3.74
C GLN A 40 0.82 -7.38 -3.68
N LEU A 41 0.02 -6.68 -2.88
CA LEU A 41 -1.42 -6.92 -2.77
C LEU A 41 -2.12 -6.73 -4.13
N ALA A 42 -1.79 -5.67 -4.87
CA ALA A 42 -2.35 -5.42 -6.21
C ALA A 42 -2.01 -6.55 -7.21
N ILE A 43 -0.78 -7.09 -7.14
CA ILE A 43 -0.37 -8.25 -7.93
C ILE A 43 -1.21 -9.47 -7.58
N MET A 44 -1.39 -9.75 -6.27
CA MET A 44 -2.19 -10.89 -5.80
C MET A 44 -3.67 -10.76 -6.19
N GLN A 45 -4.23 -9.56 -6.13
CA GLN A 45 -5.60 -9.28 -6.58
C GLN A 45 -5.77 -9.55 -8.08
N THR A 46 -4.80 -9.15 -8.90
CA THR A 46 -4.79 -9.45 -10.33
C THR A 46 -4.79 -10.95 -10.59
N ALA A 47 -3.91 -11.70 -9.92
CA ALA A 47 -3.83 -13.15 -10.05
C ALA A 47 -5.15 -13.84 -9.63
N ARG A 48 -5.72 -13.44 -8.49
CA ARG A 48 -7.03 -13.94 -8.03
C ARG A 48 -8.12 -13.73 -9.07
N ASN A 49 -8.18 -12.53 -9.67
CA ASN A 49 -9.18 -12.20 -10.67
C ASN A 49 -9.02 -13.07 -11.93
N ALA A 50 -7.78 -13.28 -12.39
CA ALA A 50 -7.48 -14.16 -13.51
C ALA A 50 -7.92 -15.61 -13.23
N TYR A 51 -7.61 -16.14 -12.04
CA TYR A 51 -8.05 -17.48 -11.64
C TYR A 51 -9.57 -17.60 -11.53
N SER A 52 -10.24 -16.56 -11.03
CA SER A 52 -11.71 -16.53 -10.98
C SER A 52 -12.32 -16.59 -12.38
N GLN A 53 -11.79 -15.84 -13.34
CA GLN A 53 -12.27 -15.82 -14.73
C GLN A 53 -12.01 -17.18 -15.42
N ALA A 54 -10.84 -17.76 -15.20
CA ALA A 54 -10.52 -19.11 -15.69
C ALA A 54 -11.51 -20.14 -15.13
N LEU A 55 -11.77 -20.11 -13.82
CA LEU A 55 -12.76 -20.98 -13.20
C LEU A 55 -14.15 -20.81 -13.81
N THR A 56 -14.64 -19.57 -13.97
CA THR A 56 -15.94 -19.31 -14.60
C THR A 56 -16.06 -19.92 -15.99
N SER A 57 -14.96 -19.93 -16.76
CA SER A 57 -14.92 -20.52 -18.10
C SER A 57 -14.98 -22.05 -18.09
N LEU A 58 -14.56 -22.69 -17.00
CA LEU A 58 -14.60 -24.14 -16.81
C LEU A 58 -15.93 -24.62 -16.18
N LEU A 59 -16.69 -23.73 -15.55
CA LEU A 59 -17.96 -24.08 -14.95
C LEU A 59 -19.00 -24.44 -16.03
N PRO A 60 -19.90 -25.41 -15.77
CA PRO A 60 -20.98 -25.72 -16.68
C PRO A 60 -21.81 -24.47 -16.98
N LYS A 61 -21.91 -24.10 -18.26
CA LYS A 61 -22.83 -23.04 -18.67
C LYS A 61 -24.24 -23.53 -18.34
N LYS A 62 -24.94 -22.83 -17.44
CA LYS A 62 -26.34 -23.11 -17.12
C LYS A 62 -27.08 -23.14 -18.47
N ARG A 63 -27.62 -24.30 -18.86
CA ARG A 63 -28.44 -24.42 -20.09
C ARG A 63 -29.47 -23.30 -20.01
N ALA A 64 -29.46 -22.40 -20.99
CA ALA A 64 -30.55 -21.45 -21.17
C ALA A 64 -31.84 -22.28 -21.21
N SER A 65 -32.67 -22.11 -20.18
CA SER A 65 -34.05 -22.58 -20.26
C SER A 65 -34.64 -21.93 -21.49
N LYS A 66 -35.03 -22.75 -22.46
CA LYS A 66 -36.03 -22.34 -23.44
C LYS A 66 -37.32 -21.95 -22.72
#